data_AF-H3GTL8-F1
#
_entry.id   AF-H3GTL8-F1
#
_cell.length_a   1.000
_cell.length_b   1.000
_cell.length_c   1.000
_cell.angle_alpha   90.00
_cell.angle_beta   90.00
_cell.angle_gamma   90.00
#
_symmetry.space_group_name_H-M   'P 1'
#
loop_
_entity.id
_entity.type
_entity.pdbx_description
1 polymer ?
#
loop_
_entity_poly.entity_id
_entity_poly.type
_entity_poly.pdbx_seq_one_letter_code
_entity_poly.pdbx_strand_id
1 'polypeptide(L)'
;MEGTQTLSARALLGLPWALKSIFALFVHCSPLPRAFHIRSAMVLGWAVALAALIAIFLRDQSTPYFQDRKLVAQQMSSINLDAPSHGAYYVVLLCVASVGYTLADVAANGLSHHVVTHRFGVSESSQAEDGVFQPVMTKYRVFAMLSYFLLLRVGMDGWDNGGDFDFSLEYTQVMLLAGLMALPPVLLLSFSVSETPRERRSLRQSLRETWSLVHNCGLSNVLLCRFMGGVCAGVSATAVNPVAFYYSGLQPLNDTVVPFVAIFVVLSALNWVDKKGWDVDYRTVIIVGTIITLVLDGGATLFTIWGLVRSQWLWIGLPVMEAIPSVLDYTISTAVLREVADPNAHTTTSSLVTSVSFLAGPLGLAVSKCINAQFDVTNEDVMTDTTPV
;
A
#
# COMPACT_ATOMS: atom_id res chain seq x y z
N MET A 1 20.07 0.91 -4.48
CA MET A 1 19.16 1.60 -5.41
C MET A 1 19.17 3.07 -5.05
N GLU A 2 19.21 3.95 -6.04
CA GLU A 2 19.02 5.39 -5.79
C GLU A 2 17.59 5.70 -5.33
N GLY A 3 17.37 6.86 -4.69
CA GLY A 3 16.03 7.27 -4.23
C GLY A 3 14.97 7.25 -5.34
N THR A 4 15.36 7.62 -6.56
CA THR A 4 14.50 7.57 -7.76
C THR A 4 14.09 6.14 -8.15
N GLN A 5 15.01 5.18 -8.05
CA GLN A 5 14.76 3.76 -8.33
C GLN A 5 13.84 3.14 -7.28
N THR A 6 14.07 3.44 -5.99
CA THR A 6 13.24 2.94 -4.88
C THR A 6 11.80 3.45 -4.98
N LEU A 7 11.61 4.74 -5.29
CA LEU A 7 10.27 5.32 -5.52
C LEU A 7 9.57 4.66 -6.71
N SER A 8 10.31 4.40 -7.79
CA SER A 8 9.77 3.73 -8.98
C SER A 8 9.36 2.29 -8.68
N ALA A 9 10.16 1.55 -7.91
CA ALA A 9 9.85 0.20 -7.49
C ALA A 9 8.58 0.16 -6.61
N ARG A 10 8.44 1.08 -5.65
CA ARG A 10 7.23 1.20 -4.82
C ARG A 10 5.98 1.46 -5.68
N ALA A 11 6.06 2.35 -6.66
CA ALA A 11 4.96 2.62 -7.58
C ALA A 11 4.56 1.37 -8.39
N LEU A 12 5.56 0.62 -8.88
CA LEU A 12 5.34 -0.63 -9.62
C LEU A 12 4.63 -1.70 -8.78
N LEU A 13 4.99 -1.83 -7.50
CA LEU A 13 4.35 -2.77 -6.57
C LEU A 13 2.90 -2.41 -6.24
N GLY A 14 2.55 -1.13 -6.31
CA GLY A 14 1.19 -0.63 -6.14
C GLY A 14 0.31 -0.79 -7.39
N LEU A 15 0.90 -0.88 -8.58
CA LEU A 15 0.18 -0.90 -9.85
C LEU A 15 -0.84 -2.04 -10.00
N PRO A 16 -0.59 -3.28 -9.51
CA PRO A 16 -1.60 -4.34 -9.56
C PRO A 16 -2.92 -3.99 -8.87
N TRP A 17 -2.90 -3.11 -7.85
CA TRP A 17 -4.11 -2.63 -7.20
C TRP A 17 -4.92 -1.68 -8.08
N ALA A 18 -4.30 -0.98 -9.01
CA ALA A 18 -5.01 -0.20 -10.03
C ALA A 18 -5.81 -1.12 -10.97
N LEU A 19 -5.40 -2.38 -11.15
CA LEU A 19 -6.06 -3.37 -12.00
C LEU A 19 -7.17 -4.15 -11.27
N LYS A 20 -7.51 -3.78 -10.02
CA LYS A 20 -8.49 -4.49 -9.19
C LYS A 20 -9.86 -4.65 -9.87
N SER A 21 -10.38 -3.61 -10.52
CA SER A 21 -11.63 -3.68 -11.30
C SER A 21 -11.55 -4.66 -12.48
N ILE A 22 -10.40 -4.77 -13.13
CA ILE A 22 -10.15 -5.71 -14.23
C ILE A 22 -10.08 -7.14 -13.71
N PHE A 23 -9.40 -7.35 -12.57
CA PHE A 23 -9.42 -8.66 -11.91
C PHE A 23 -10.82 -9.06 -11.45
N ALA A 24 -11.66 -8.11 -11.03
CA ALA A 24 -13.04 -8.41 -10.68
C ALA A 24 -13.83 -8.91 -11.91
N LEU A 25 -13.69 -8.24 -13.06
CA LEU A 25 -14.26 -8.70 -14.33
C LEU A 25 -13.73 -10.09 -14.72
N PHE A 26 -12.43 -10.33 -14.55
CA PHE A 26 -11.82 -11.63 -14.82
C PHE A 26 -12.40 -12.73 -13.93
N VAL A 27 -12.52 -12.52 -12.62
CA VAL A 27 -13.09 -13.50 -11.68
C VAL A 27 -14.54 -13.80 -12.03
N HIS A 28 -15.35 -12.78 -12.36
CA HIS A 28 -16.78 -12.96 -12.67
C HIS A 28 -17.06 -13.59 -14.04
N CYS A 29 -16.14 -13.45 -15.00
CA CYS A 29 -16.39 -13.82 -16.39
C CYS A 29 -15.45 -14.90 -16.95
N SER A 30 -14.41 -15.30 -16.22
CA SER A 30 -13.42 -16.28 -16.69
C SER A 30 -14.04 -17.66 -16.97
N PRO A 31 -13.53 -18.38 -17.98
CA PRO A 31 -13.94 -19.74 -18.30
C PRO A 31 -13.26 -20.80 -17.41
N LEU A 32 -12.97 -20.49 -16.14
CA LEU A 32 -12.45 -21.44 -15.15
C LEU A 32 -13.42 -22.64 -14.97
N PRO A 33 -13.02 -23.76 -14.33
CA PRO A 33 -13.90 -24.93 -14.20
C PRO A 33 -15.27 -24.55 -13.62
N ARG A 34 -16.31 -24.96 -14.37
CA ARG A 34 -17.70 -24.43 -14.49
C ARG A 34 -18.54 -24.30 -13.21
N ALA A 35 -18.00 -24.63 -12.03
CA ALA A 35 -18.72 -24.64 -10.76
C ALA A 35 -18.00 -23.92 -9.60
N PHE A 36 -16.68 -23.64 -9.70
CA PHE A 36 -15.86 -23.14 -8.57
C PHE A 36 -14.94 -21.97 -9.02
N HIS A 37 -15.49 -21.02 -9.78
CA HIS A 37 -14.71 -19.98 -10.42
C HIS A 37 -14.01 -19.03 -9.43
N ILE A 38 -14.65 -18.70 -8.30
CA ILE A 38 -14.06 -17.79 -7.30
C ILE A 38 -12.96 -18.52 -6.54
N ARG A 39 -13.23 -19.73 -6.08
CA ARG A 39 -12.25 -20.58 -5.40
C ARG A 39 -11.03 -20.85 -6.28
N SER A 40 -11.25 -21.20 -7.55
CA SER A 40 -10.16 -21.45 -8.50
C SER A 40 -9.31 -20.20 -8.73
N ALA A 41 -9.93 -19.01 -8.82
CA ALA A 41 -9.20 -17.75 -8.94
C ALA A 41 -8.40 -17.41 -7.68
N MET A 42 -8.93 -17.67 -6.48
CA MET A 42 -8.18 -17.49 -5.22
C MET A 42 -6.96 -18.40 -5.14
N VAL A 43 -7.14 -19.70 -5.43
CA VAL A 43 -6.04 -20.68 -5.42
C VAL A 43 -4.98 -20.29 -6.44
N LEU A 44 -5.39 -19.88 -7.63
CA LEU A 44 -4.48 -19.39 -8.67
C LEU A 44 -3.70 -18.16 -8.18
N GLY A 45 -4.37 -17.16 -7.60
CA GLY A 45 -3.72 -15.95 -7.10
C GLY A 45 -2.67 -16.24 -6.03
N TRP A 46 -3.02 -17.05 -5.03
CA TRP A 46 -2.08 -17.46 -3.98
C TRP A 46 -0.94 -18.34 -4.50
N ALA A 47 -1.21 -19.23 -5.46
CA ALA A 47 -0.19 -20.07 -6.07
C ALA A 47 0.82 -19.23 -6.89
N VAL A 48 0.35 -18.22 -7.63
CA VAL A 48 1.21 -17.27 -8.35
C VAL A 48 2.08 -16.47 -7.37
N ALA A 49 1.50 -15.99 -6.27
CA ALA A 49 2.25 -15.29 -5.22
C ALA A 49 3.31 -16.19 -4.58
N LEU A 50 2.94 -17.42 -4.22
CA LEU A 50 3.86 -18.43 -3.66
C LEU A 50 5.01 -18.73 -4.62
N ALA A 51 4.71 -19.00 -5.90
CA ALA A 51 5.72 -19.34 -6.89
C ALA A 51 6.70 -18.19 -7.13
N ALA A 52 6.22 -16.94 -7.20
CA ALA A 52 7.06 -15.77 -7.37
C ALA A 52 7.98 -15.54 -6.16
N LEU A 53 7.49 -15.70 -4.94
CA LEU A 53 8.28 -15.52 -3.71
C LEU A 53 9.31 -16.65 -3.53
N ILE A 54 8.96 -17.90 -3.86
CA ILE A 54 9.91 -19.01 -3.85
C ILE A 54 10.99 -18.81 -4.94
N ALA A 55 10.62 -18.32 -6.13
CA ALA A 55 11.58 -18.04 -7.18
C ALA A 55 12.61 -16.98 -6.77
N ILE A 56 12.22 -15.99 -5.95
CA ILE A 56 13.15 -15.04 -5.35
C ILE A 56 14.13 -15.73 -4.40
N PHE A 57 13.64 -16.64 -3.55
CA PHE A 57 14.47 -17.38 -2.59
C PHE A 57 15.49 -18.30 -3.27
N LEU A 58 15.11 -18.95 -4.38
CA LEU A 58 15.99 -19.85 -5.12
C LEU A 58 17.14 -19.15 -5.84
N ARG A 59 17.17 -17.81 -5.86
CA ARG A 59 18.23 -17.04 -6.49
C ARG A 59 19.22 -16.53 -5.46
N ASP A 60 20.50 -16.79 -5.70
CA ASP A 60 21.59 -16.30 -4.87
C ASP A 60 21.57 -14.77 -4.78
N GLN A 61 21.77 -14.26 -3.56
CA GLN A 61 21.79 -12.83 -3.29
C GLN A 61 23.07 -12.21 -3.85
N SER A 62 22.93 -11.19 -4.69
CA SER A 62 24.07 -10.40 -5.18
C SER A 62 24.70 -9.61 -4.04
N THR A 63 26.02 -9.36 -4.11
CA THR A 63 26.74 -8.58 -3.11
C THR A 63 26.14 -7.19 -2.93
N PRO A 64 26.00 -6.70 -1.67
CA PRO A 64 25.38 -5.42 -1.38
C PRO A 64 26.19 -4.24 -1.96
N TYR A 65 25.52 -3.10 -2.19
CA TYR A 65 26.13 -1.91 -2.79
C TYR A 65 27.26 -1.34 -1.91
N PHE A 66 27.07 -1.35 -0.58
CA PHE A 66 28.09 -1.05 0.41
C PHE A 66 28.45 -2.34 1.16
N GLN A 67 29.74 -2.68 1.19
CA GLN A 67 30.23 -3.85 1.93
C GLN A 67 30.57 -3.55 3.40
N ASP A 68 30.83 -2.29 3.73
CA ASP A 68 31.23 -1.90 5.08
C ASP A 68 30.77 -0.47 5.42
N ARG A 69 30.01 -0.33 6.52
CA ARG A 69 29.38 0.94 6.95
C ARG A 69 30.41 1.99 7.38
N LYS A 70 31.63 1.58 7.75
CA LYS A 70 32.73 2.46 8.20
C LYS A 70 33.54 3.09 7.06
N LEU A 71 33.32 2.67 5.80
CA LEU A 71 34.14 3.09 4.65
C LEU A 71 33.64 4.34 3.94
N VAL A 72 32.94 5.24 4.63
CA VAL A 72 32.33 6.45 4.03
C VAL A 72 33.36 7.50 3.59
N ALA A 73 34.65 7.38 3.92
CA ALA A 73 35.62 8.44 3.64
C ALA A 73 36.88 8.07 2.82
N GLN A 74 37.25 6.78 2.66
CA GLN A 74 38.60 6.47 2.14
C GLN A 74 38.72 5.40 1.04
N GLN A 75 37.68 4.63 0.69
CA GLN A 75 37.76 3.62 -0.36
C GLN A 75 36.50 3.57 -1.23
N MET A 76 36.38 4.52 -2.16
CA MET A 76 35.41 4.48 -3.27
C MET A 76 35.60 3.28 -4.22
N SER A 77 36.71 2.53 -4.07
CA SER A 77 37.07 1.37 -4.92
C SER A 77 36.41 0.05 -4.52
N SER A 78 35.68 -0.03 -3.40
CA SER A 78 34.97 -1.24 -2.93
C SER A 78 33.45 -1.17 -3.13
N ILE A 79 32.96 -0.19 -3.88
CA ILE A 79 31.52 0.01 -4.14
C ILE A 79 31.10 -0.90 -5.30
N ASN A 80 30.08 -1.73 -5.06
CA ASN A 80 29.54 -2.60 -6.11
C ASN A 80 28.56 -1.81 -7.02
N LEU A 81 29.07 -1.28 -8.12
CA LEU A 81 28.28 -0.53 -9.11
C LEU A 81 27.27 -1.39 -9.89
N ASP A 82 27.42 -2.72 -9.90
CA ASP A 82 26.50 -3.62 -10.60
C ASP A 82 25.26 -3.96 -9.76
N ALA A 83 25.28 -3.73 -8.44
CA ALA A 83 24.17 -4.06 -7.54
C ALA A 83 22.79 -3.48 -7.96
N PRO A 84 22.67 -2.24 -8.48
CA PRO A 84 21.40 -1.70 -8.95
C PRO A 84 20.80 -2.48 -10.14
N SER A 85 21.65 -3.05 -11.01
CA SER A 85 21.21 -3.79 -12.20
C SER A 85 20.52 -5.12 -11.84
N HIS A 86 20.92 -5.74 -10.73
CA HIS A 86 20.32 -6.97 -10.21
C HIS A 86 18.97 -6.73 -9.50
N GLY A 87 18.72 -5.51 -9.04
CA GLY A 87 17.51 -5.14 -8.33
C GLY A 87 16.21 -5.28 -9.14
N ALA A 88 16.27 -5.04 -10.46
CA ALA A 88 15.10 -5.10 -11.34
C ALA A 88 14.41 -6.47 -11.33
N TYR A 89 15.18 -7.56 -11.25
CA TYR A 89 14.63 -8.91 -11.16
C TYR A 89 13.74 -9.11 -9.93
N TYR A 90 14.21 -8.66 -8.76
CA TYR A 90 13.45 -8.75 -7.52
C TYR A 90 12.18 -7.91 -7.59
N VAL A 91 12.27 -6.70 -8.15
CA VAL A 91 11.10 -5.82 -8.34
C VAL A 91 10.05 -6.48 -9.25
N VAL A 92 10.46 -7.08 -10.37
CA VAL A 92 9.54 -7.76 -11.29
C VAL A 92 8.85 -8.94 -10.63
N LEU A 93 9.58 -9.82 -9.92
CA LEU A 93 8.97 -10.95 -9.23
C LEU A 93 8.05 -10.52 -8.08
N LEU A 94 8.41 -9.47 -7.33
CA LEU A 94 7.52 -8.89 -6.33
C LEU A 94 6.26 -8.27 -6.96
N CYS A 95 6.36 -7.70 -8.17
CA CYS A 95 5.18 -7.25 -8.91
C CYS A 95 4.29 -8.43 -9.31
N VAL A 96 4.87 -9.54 -9.79
CA VAL A 96 4.12 -10.77 -10.07
C VAL A 96 3.44 -11.31 -8.80
N ALA A 97 4.13 -11.28 -7.66
CA ALA A 97 3.54 -11.66 -6.37
C ALA A 97 2.37 -10.75 -5.97
N SER A 98 2.52 -9.43 -6.17
CA SER A 98 1.46 -8.44 -5.95
C SER A 98 0.25 -8.65 -6.88
N VAL A 99 0.46 -9.02 -8.16
CA VAL A 99 -0.60 -9.45 -9.08
C VAL A 99 -1.34 -10.69 -8.56
N GLY A 100 -0.61 -11.72 -8.12
CA GLY A 100 -1.22 -12.93 -7.56
C GLY A 100 -2.06 -12.63 -6.31
N TYR A 101 -1.50 -11.85 -5.39
CA TYR A 101 -2.18 -11.44 -4.16
C TYR A 101 -3.44 -10.60 -4.44
N THR A 102 -3.36 -9.63 -5.35
CA THR A 102 -4.52 -8.78 -5.70
C THR A 102 -5.64 -9.57 -6.37
N LEU A 103 -5.31 -10.55 -7.22
CA LEU A 103 -6.30 -11.48 -7.77
C LEU A 103 -6.99 -12.30 -6.67
N ALA A 104 -6.22 -12.83 -5.71
CA ALA A 104 -6.75 -13.58 -4.59
C ALA A 104 -7.63 -12.71 -3.66
N ASP A 105 -7.23 -11.46 -3.39
CA ASP A 105 -7.99 -10.50 -2.61
C ASP A 105 -9.33 -10.16 -3.28
N VAL A 106 -9.34 -9.93 -4.59
CA VAL A 106 -10.58 -9.66 -5.33
C VAL A 106 -11.54 -10.84 -5.26
N ALA A 107 -11.03 -12.06 -5.45
CA ALA A 107 -11.85 -13.25 -5.30
C ALA A 107 -12.36 -13.42 -3.85
N ALA A 108 -11.56 -13.09 -2.83
CA ALA A 108 -11.95 -13.08 -1.41
C ALA A 108 -13.05 -12.09 -1.07
N ASN A 109 -13.00 -10.89 -1.63
CA ASN A 109 -14.07 -9.92 -1.48
C ASN A 109 -15.37 -10.41 -2.13
N GLY A 110 -15.28 -11.08 -3.28
CA GLY A 110 -16.44 -11.70 -3.92
C GLY A 110 -17.06 -12.84 -3.11
N LEU A 111 -16.22 -13.71 -2.51
CA LEU A 111 -16.69 -14.84 -1.69
C LEU A 111 -17.30 -14.36 -0.36
N SER A 112 -16.66 -13.39 0.31
CA SER A 112 -17.14 -12.86 1.58
C SER A 112 -18.53 -12.25 1.44
N HIS A 113 -18.74 -11.40 0.43
CA HIS A 113 -20.06 -10.86 0.12
C HIS A 113 -21.09 -11.97 -0.09
N HIS A 114 -20.76 -13.00 -0.88
CA HIS A 114 -21.66 -14.13 -1.12
C HIS A 114 -22.03 -14.88 0.17
N VAL A 115 -21.05 -15.13 1.04
CA VAL A 115 -21.28 -15.77 2.33
C VAL A 115 -22.20 -14.92 3.21
N VAL A 116 -22.02 -13.60 3.22
CA VAL A 116 -22.91 -12.68 3.96
C VAL A 116 -24.34 -12.78 3.44
N THR A 117 -24.55 -12.63 2.13
CA THR A 117 -25.90 -12.64 1.53
C THR A 117 -26.61 -13.98 1.73
N HIS A 118 -25.93 -15.12 1.52
CA HIS A 118 -26.57 -16.44 1.53
C HIS A 118 -26.63 -17.13 2.91
N ARG A 119 -25.59 -17.02 3.75
CA ARG A 119 -25.53 -17.76 5.03
C ARG A 119 -26.09 -16.97 6.19
N PHE A 120 -25.94 -15.65 6.19
CA PHE A 120 -26.44 -14.80 7.26
C PHE A 120 -27.84 -14.24 6.94
N GLY A 121 -28.38 -14.50 5.74
CA GLY A 121 -29.73 -14.11 5.37
C GLY A 121 -29.93 -12.59 5.30
N VAL A 122 -28.82 -11.83 5.23
CA VAL A 122 -28.83 -10.39 5.07
C VAL A 122 -29.41 -10.12 3.68
N SER A 123 -30.67 -9.70 3.63
CA SER A 123 -31.30 -9.22 2.39
C SER A 123 -30.37 -8.19 1.74
N GLU A 124 -30.25 -8.19 0.41
CA GLU A 124 -29.52 -7.19 -0.40
C GLU A 124 -29.91 -5.71 -0.07
N SER A 125 -30.92 -5.52 0.77
CA SER A 125 -31.45 -4.25 1.28
C SER A 125 -31.01 -3.84 2.69
N SER A 126 -30.46 -4.74 3.52
CA SER A 126 -30.11 -4.41 4.92
C SER A 126 -28.69 -3.85 5.01
N GLN A 127 -28.58 -2.52 4.87
CA GLN A 127 -27.36 -1.75 5.14
C GLN A 127 -26.77 -1.98 6.55
N ALA A 128 -27.52 -2.61 7.47
CA ALA A 128 -27.19 -2.69 8.89
C ALA A 128 -26.21 -3.81 9.27
N GLU A 129 -26.26 -4.99 8.63
CA GLU A 129 -25.41 -6.14 9.03
C GLU A 129 -24.17 -6.34 8.15
N ASP A 130 -24.21 -5.91 6.88
CA ASP A 130 -23.01 -5.80 6.02
C ASP A 130 -22.01 -4.79 6.62
N GLY A 131 -22.54 -3.79 7.33
CA GLY A 131 -21.79 -2.85 8.16
C GLY A 131 -21.10 -3.47 9.39
N VAL A 132 -21.36 -4.72 9.76
CA VAL A 132 -20.68 -5.40 10.88
C VAL A 132 -19.58 -6.35 10.37
N PHE A 133 -19.88 -7.13 9.33
CA PHE A 133 -18.93 -8.14 8.84
C PHE A 133 -17.68 -7.52 8.20
N GLN A 134 -17.86 -6.54 7.31
CA GLN A 134 -16.74 -5.93 6.58
C GLN A 134 -15.78 -5.14 7.49
N PRO A 135 -16.26 -4.39 8.50
CA PRO A 135 -15.36 -3.76 9.48
C PRO A 135 -14.65 -4.76 10.38
N VAL A 136 -15.28 -5.86 10.77
CA VAL A 136 -14.63 -6.92 11.57
C VAL A 136 -13.50 -7.57 10.76
N MET A 137 -13.75 -7.94 9.51
CA MET A 137 -12.72 -8.50 8.62
C MET A 137 -11.56 -7.51 8.40
N THR A 138 -11.88 -6.23 8.19
CA THR A 138 -10.88 -5.15 8.06
C THR A 138 -10.02 -5.02 9.32
N LYS A 139 -10.60 -5.12 10.52
CA LYS A 139 -9.85 -5.11 11.79
C LYS A 139 -8.84 -6.26 11.87
N TYR A 140 -9.26 -7.48 11.54
CA TYR A 140 -8.35 -8.64 11.50
C TYR A 140 -7.24 -8.46 10.46
N ARG A 141 -7.57 -7.92 9.29
CA ARG A 141 -6.59 -7.61 8.24
C ARG A 141 -5.53 -6.61 8.72
N VAL A 142 -5.95 -5.52 9.36
CA VAL A 142 -5.04 -4.50 9.91
C VAL A 142 -4.16 -5.10 11.00
N PHE A 143 -4.73 -5.89 11.91
CA PHE A 143 -3.97 -6.55 12.98
C PHE A 143 -2.92 -7.54 12.43
N ALA A 144 -3.29 -8.34 11.43
CA ALA A 144 -2.37 -9.27 10.77
C ALA A 144 -1.25 -8.54 10.02
N MET A 145 -1.59 -7.44 9.32
CA MET A 145 -0.62 -6.59 8.63
C MET A 145 0.39 -5.97 9.61
N LEU A 146 -0.08 -5.46 10.76
CA LEU A 146 0.78 -4.91 11.81
C LEU A 146 1.71 -5.97 12.41
N SER A 147 1.15 -7.12 12.76
CA SER A 147 1.93 -8.23 13.33
C SER A 147 3.03 -8.67 12.36
N TYR A 148 2.70 -8.85 11.08
CA TYR A 148 3.66 -9.25 10.06
C TYR A 148 4.72 -8.17 9.80
N PHE A 149 4.30 -6.89 9.72
CA PHE A 149 5.21 -5.78 9.50
C PHE A 149 6.24 -5.65 10.64
N LEU A 150 5.81 -5.76 11.90
CA LEU A 150 6.70 -5.75 13.06
C LEU A 150 7.69 -6.92 13.02
N LEU A 151 7.20 -8.14 12.73
CA LEU A 151 8.04 -9.32 12.63
C LEU A 151 9.12 -9.18 11.54
N LEU A 152 8.73 -8.71 10.35
CA LEU A 152 9.70 -8.47 9.28
C LEU A 152 10.69 -7.38 9.64
N ARG A 153 10.21 -6.29 10.25
CA ARG A 153 11.05 -5.14 10.52
C ARG A 153 12.09 -5.43 11.58
N VAL A 154 11.69 -6.05 12.69
CA VAL A 154 12.62 -6.51 13.72
C VAL A 154 13.54 -7.60 13.16
N GLY A 155 13.00 -8.51 12.35
CA GLY A 155 13.78 -9.58 11.72
C GLY A 155 14.87 -9.08 10.78
N MET A 156 14.67 -7.95 10.11
CA MET A 156 15.65 -7.36 9.18
C MET A 156 16.51 -6.26 9.81
N ASP A 157 16.37 -5.94 11.10
CA ASP A 157 17.07 -4.81 11.73
C ASP A 157 18.45 -5.16 12.30
N GLY A 158 19.15 -6.11 11.68
CA GLY A 158 20.53 -6.37 12.09
C GLY A 158 21.51 -5.33 11.58
N TRP A 159 22.75 -5.44 12.05
CA TRP A 159 23.85 -4.51 11.76
C TRP A 159 24.04 -4.19 10.27
N ASP A 160 23.95 -5.19 9.40
CA ASP A 160 24.13 -5.05 7.94
C ASP A 160 23.06 -4.18 7.26
N ASN A 161 21.86 -4.10 7.86
CA ASN A 161 20.74 -3.30 7.36
C ASN A 161 20.61 -1.95 8.09
N GLY A 162 21.60 -1.61 8.92
CA GLY A 162 21.69 -0.32 9.59
C GLY A 162 21.04 -0.24 10.97
N GLY A 163 20.60 -1.37 11.53
CA GLY A 163 20.05 -1.49 12.87
C GLY A 163 21.10 -1.85 13.93
N ASP A 164 20.64 -2.03 15.18
CA ASP A 164 21.50 -2.28 16.36
C ASP A 164 21.49 -3.75 16.81
N PHE A 165 20.75 -4.64 16.13
CA PHE A 165 20.69 -6.05 16.51
C PHE A 165 21.86 -6.87 15.94
N ASP A 166 22.33 -7.83 16.75
CA ASP A 166 23.37 -8.80 16.35
C ASP A 166 22.86 -9.88 15.37
N PHE A 167 21.54 -10.02 15.23
CA PHE A 167 20.91 -10.96 14.31
C PHE A 167 20.19 -10.20 13.18
N SER A 168 20.32 -10.68 11.94
CA SER A 168 19.51 -10.22 10.80
C SER A 168 19.05 -11.42 10.00
N LEU A 169 17.78 -11.40 9.59
CA LEU A 169 17.28 -12.23 8.50
C LEU A 169 17.76 -11.64 7.18
N GLU A 170 18.22 -12.52 6.30
CA GLU A 170 18.53 -12.14 4.92
C GLU A 170 17.24 -11.86 4.14
N TYR A 171 17.36 -11.04 3.10
CA TYR A 171 16.22 -10.68 2.26
C TYR A 171 15.56 -11.91 1.62
N THR A 172 16.35 -12.88 1.15
CA THR A 172 15.87 -14.14 0.57
C THR A 172 15.11 -14.98 1.60
N GLN A 173 15.59 -15.06 2.84
CA GLN A 173 14.91 -15.77 3.94
C GLN A 173 13.56 -15.14 4.27
N VAL A 174 13.47 -13.81 4.26
CA VAL A 174 12.21 -13.10 4.44
C VAL A 174 11.21 -13.41 3.31
N MET A 175 11.67 -13.48 2.07
CA MET A 175 10.83 -13.87 0.92
C MET A 175 10.35 -15.31 1.02
N LEU A 176 11.18 -16.23 1.52
CA LEU A 176 10.77 -17.61 1.80
C LEU A 176 9.68 -17.67 2.88
N LEU A 177 9.86 -16.97 4.00
CA LEU A 177 8.86 -16.91 5.07
C LEU A 177 7.54 -16.33 4.56
N ALA A 178 7.59 -15.26 3.75
CA ALA A 178 6.43 -14.69 3.09
C ALA A 178 5.73 -15.71 2.17
N GLY A 179 6.50 -16.45 1.38
CA GLY A 179 6.00 -17.52 0.51
C GLY A 179 5.34 -18.63 1.31
N LEU A 180 5.98 -19.12 2.38
CA LEU A 180 5.42 -20.16 3.23
C LEU A 180 4.08 -19.74 3.85
N MET A 181 3.89 -18.46 4.18
CA MET A 181 2.61 -17.93 4.67
C MET A 181 1.50 -17.92 3.59
N ALA A 182 1.86 -17.96 2.30
CA ALA A 182 0.91 -18.11 1.21
C ALA A 182 0.47 -19.58 0.98
N LEU A 183 1.17 -20.56 1.56
CA LEU A 183 0.86 -21.98 1.41
C LEU A 183 -0.42 -22.42 2.15
N PRO A 184 -0.67 -22.05 3.44
CA PRO A 184 -1.90 -22.43 4.14
C PRO A 184 -3.18 -21.99 3.41
N PRO A 185 -3.29 -20.74 2.87
CA PRO A 185 -4.43 -20.36 2.04
C PRO A 185 -4.64 -21.30 0.85
N VAL A 186 -3.59 -21.66 0.11
CA VAL A 186 -3.69 -22.59 -1.03
C VAL A 186 -4.24 -23.94 -0.58
N LEU A 187 -3.73 -24.50 0.52
CA LEU A 187 -4.16 -25.81 1.03
C LEU A 187 -5.59 -25.77 1.57
N LEU A 188 -5.93 -24.81 2.42
CA LEU A 188 -7.26 -24.67 3.01
C LEU A 188 -8.32 -24.41 1.93
N LEU A 189 -8.02 -23.58 0.94
CA LEU A 189 -8.92 -23.37 -0.20
C LEU A 189 -9.04 -24.64 -1.05
N SER A 190 -8.00 -25.46 -1.16
CA SER A 190 -8.02 -26.70 -1.94
C SER A 190 -8.77 -27.85 -1.27
N PHE A 191 -8.93 -27.85 0.05
CA PHE A 191 -9.60 -28.94 0.76
C PHE A 191 -10.88 -28.55 1.50
N SER A 192 -10.99 -27.33 2.04
CA SER A 192 -12.03 -26.97 3.01
C SER A 192 -13.19 -26.14 2.45
N VAL A 193 -12.97 -25.42 1.34
CA VAL A 193 -13.99 -24.51 0.80
C VAL A 193 -14.83 -25.19 -0.28
N SER A 194 -16.10 -25.45 0.03
CA SER A 194 -17.09 -25.85 -0.97
C SER A 194 -17.85 -24.61 -1.46
N GLU A 195 -17.71 -24.30 -2.74
CA GLU A 195 -18.44 -23.20 -3.40
C GLU A 195 -19.74 -23.74 -3.99
N THR A 196 -20.83 -22.97 -3.88
CA THR A 196 -22.06 -23.27 -4.61
C THR A 196 -21.89 -22.91 -6.10
N PRO A 197 -22.30 -23.76 -7.05
CA PRO A 197 -22.16 -23.49 -8.46
C PRO A 197 -22.86 -22.18 -8.86
N ARG A 198 -22.16 -21.34 -9.62
CA ARG A 198 -22.61 -20.00 -10.01
C ARG A 198 -22.81 -19.90 -11.53
N GLU A 199 -23.85 -19.17 -11.95
CA GLU A 199 -24.01 -18.80 -13.36
C GLU A 199 -22.97 -17.77 -13.79
N ARG A 200 -22.38 -18.02 -14.96
CA ARG A 200 -21.37 -17.14 -15.55
C ARG A 200 -22.02 -15.84 -16.02
N ARG A 201 -21.46 -14.69 -15.61
CA ARG A 201 -21.85 -13.39 -16.19
C ARG A 201 -21.18 -13.18 -17.55
N SER A 202 -21.91 -12.61 -18.48
CA SER A 202 -21.36 -12.17 -19.77
C SER A 202 -20.36 -11.03 -19.55
N LEU A 203 -19.17 -11.13 -20.19
CA LEU A 203 -18.18 -10.06 -20.22
C LEU A 203 -18.78 -8.75 -20.72
N ARG A 204 -19.55 -8.83 -21.81
CA ARG A 204 -20.17 -7.67 -22.45
C ARG A 204 -21.16 -6.97 -21.52
N GLN A 205 -21.91 -7.75 -20.76
CA GLN A 205 -22.87 -7.20 -19.80
C GLN A 205 -22.13 -6.54 -18.63
N SER A 206 -21.14 -7.21 -18.05
CA SER A 206 -20.37 -6.68 -16.91
C SER A 206 -19.58 -5.40 -17.29
N LEU A 207 -19.06 -5.34 -18.52
CA LEU A 207 -18.40 -4.13 -19.04
C LEU A 207 -19.39 -2.98 -19.22
N ARG A 208 -20.60 -3.26 -19.72
CA ARG A 208 -21.67 -2.27 -19.89
C ARG A 208 -22.15 -1.73 -18.55
N GLU A 209 -22.31 -2.59 -17.54
CA GLU A 209 -22.67 -2.21 -16.17
C GLU A 209 -21.58 -1.30 -15.57
N THR A 210 -20.31 -1.69 -15.69
CA THR A 210 -19.18 -0.86 -15.23
C THR A 210 -19.14 0.49 -15.94
N TRP A 211 -19.40 0.51 -17.26
CA TRP A 211 -19.46 1.75 -18.04
C TRP A 211 -20.61 2.66 -17.62
N SER A 212 -21.79 2.09 -17.34
CA SER A 212 -22.94 2.87 -16.83
C SER A 212 -22.66 3.47 -15.46
N LEU A 213 -21.93 2.78 -14.59
CA LEU A 213 -21.50 3.32 -13.29
C LEU A 213 -20.61 4.55 -13.48
N VAL A 214 -19.61 4.48 -14.36
CA VAL A 214 -18.72 5.62 -14.66
C VAL A 214 -19.49 6.82 -15.24
N HIS A 215 -20.55 6.58 -16.00
CA HIS A 215 -21.41 7.63 -16.57
C HIS A 215 -22.36 8.28 -15.56
N ASN A 216 -22.58 7.67 -14.38
CA ASN A 216 -23.40 8.30 -13.35
C ASN A 216 -22.68 9.53 -12.81
N CYS A 217 -23.28 10.72 -12.95
CA CYS A 217 -22.69 12.00 -12.57
C CYS A 217 -22.23 12.02 -11.10
N GLY A 218 -22.98 11.39 -10.19
CA GLY A 218 -22.62 11.32 -8.78
C GLY A 218 -21.32 10.54 -8.54
N LEU A 219 -21.23 9.33 -9.09
CA LEU A 219 -20.04 8.48 -8.96
C LEU A 219 -18.84 9.06 -9.73
N SER A 220 -19.07 9.63 -10.91
CA SER A 220 -18.02 10.24 -11.74
C SER A 220 -17.30 11.38 -11.01
N ASN A 221 -18.06 12.26 -10.33
CA ASN A 221 -17.48 13.34 -9.53
C ASN A 221 -16.64 12.80 -8.36
N VAL A 222 -17.11 11.76 -7.67
CA VAL A 222 -16.37 11.12 -6.57
C VAL A 222 -15.06 10.50 -7.09
N LEU A 223 -15.12 9.78 -8.22
CA LEU A 223 -13.94 9.19 -8.85
C LEU A 223 -12.93 10.27 -9.26
N LEU A 224 -13.39 11.38 -9.85
CA LEU A 224 -12.53 12.47 -10.28
C LEU A 224 -11.87 13.17 -9.08
N CYS A 225 -12.64 13.50 -8.04
CA CYS A 225 -12.10 14.10 -6.82
C CYS A 225 -11.03 13.20 -6.18
N ARG A 226 -11.29 11.90 -6.11
CA ARG A 226 -10.36 10.93 -5.52
C ARG A 226 -9.13 10.71 -6.37
N PHE A 227 -9.27 10.72 -7.68
CA PHE A 227 -8.14 10.69 -8.60
C PHE A 227 -7.25 11.92 -8.43
N MET A 228 -7.82 13.13 -8.50
CA MET A 228 -7.05 14.36 -8.38
C MET A 228 -6.41 14.50 -7.01
N GLY A 229 -7.15 14.20 -5.94
CA GLY A 229 -6.61 14.18 -4.57
C GLY A 229 -5.44 13.19 -4.43
N GLY A 230 -5.57 11.99 -5.02
CA GLY A 230 -4.49 11.00 -5.04
C GLY A 230 -3.27 11.43 -5.86
N VAL A 231 -3.46 12.17 -6.96
CA VAL A 231 -2.35 12.72 -7.76
C VAL A 231 -1.61 13.77 -6.93
N CYS A 232 -2.33 14.68 -6.28
CA CYS A 232 -1.74 15.70 -5.41
C CYS A 232 -0.99 15.07 -4.23
N ALA A 233 -1.58 14.07 -3.56
CA ALA A 233 -0.95 13.35 -2.45
C ALA A 233 0.25 12.49 -2.89
N GLY A 234 0.31 12.09 -4.16
CA GLY A 234 1.42 11.33 -4.73
C GLY A 234 2.65 12.19 -5.08
N VAL A 235 2.52 13.53 -5.08
CA VAL A 235 3.66 14.42 -5.32
C VAL A 235 4.58 14.40 -4.09
N SER A 236 5.86 14.13 -4.31
CA SER A 236 6.86 14.06 -3.26
C SER A 236 8.21 14.61 -3.75
N ALA A 237 9.17 14.81 -2.86
CA ALA A 237 10.52 15.25 -3.22
C ALA A 237 11.50 14.06 -3.25
N THR A 238 12.38 14.03 -4.25
CA THR A 238 13.42 12.98 -4.38
C THR A 238 14.42 13.01 -3.22
N ALA A 239 14.63 14.18 -2.62
CA ALA A 239 15.55 14.41 -1.51
C ALA A 239 15.01 13.98 -0.12
N VAL A 240 13.75 13.53 -0.01
CA VAL A 240 13.17 13.15 1.30
C VAL A 240 13.97 12.05 1.99
N ASN A 241 14.33 10.97 1.27
CA ASN A 241 15.08 9.87 1.88
C ASN A 241 16.53 10.25 2.25
N PRO A 242 17.29 10.96 1.40
CA PRO A 242 18.60 11.49 1.78
C PRO A 242 18.56 12.43 2.99
N VAL A 243 17.62 13.38 3.04
CA VAL A 243 17.49 14.32 4.16
C VAL A 243 17.13 13.60 5.45
N ALA A 244 16.22 12.62 5.38
CA ALA A 244 15.87 11.75 6.50
C ALA A 244 17.10 11.02 7.06
N PHE A 245 17.93 10.46 6.19
CA PHE A 245 19.07 9.67 6.63
C PHE A 245 20.25 10.55 7.11
N TYR A 246 20.64 11.56 6.33
CA TYR A 246 21.84 12.36 6.58
C TYR A 246 21.63 13.53 7.55
N TYR A 247 20.49 14.24 7.48
CA TYR A 247 20.26 15.41 8.35
C TYR A 247 19.60 15.06 9.67
N SER A 248 18.58 14.20 9.67
CA SER A 248 17.88 13.83 10.91
C SER A 248 18.44 12.56 11.57
N GLY A 249 19.39 11.87 10.93
CA GLY A 249 20.09 10.71 11.50
C GLY A 249 19.17 9.51 11.72
N LEU A 250 18.17 9.33 10.84
CA LEU A 250 17.13 8.34 11.04
C LEU A 250 17.64 6.90 11.06
N GLN A 251 17.40 6.24 12.20
CA GLN A 251 17.55 4.80 12.27
C GLN A 251 16.43 4.11 11.47
N PRO A 252 16.77 3.12 10.63
CA PRO A 252 15.79 2.44 9.77
C PRO A 252 14.62 1.81 10.55
N LEU A 253 14.87 1.23 11.74
CA LEU A 253 13.81 0.69 12.60
C LEU A 253 12.79 1.77 13.01
N ASN A 254 13.28 2.92 13.48
CA ASN A 254 12.42 3.98 13.99
C ASN A 254 11.63 4.67 12.87
N ASP A 255 12.25 4.84 11.70
CA ASP A 255 11.60 5.39 10.50
C ASP A 255 10.39 4.56 10.05
N THR A 256 10.35 3.28 10.41
CA THR A 256 9.29 2.38 9.95
C THR A 256 8.35 1.91 11.03
N VAL A 257 8.83 1.59 12.24
CA VAL A 257 7.96 1.13 13.33
C VAL A 257 7.12 2.26 13.90
N VAL A 258 7.72 3.43 14.13
CA VAL A 258 7.04 4.52 14.86
C VAL A 258 5.86 5.10 14.06
N PRO A 259 5.98 5.40 12.75
CA PRO A 259 4.82 5.82 11.95
C PRO A 259 3.68 4.80 11.92
N PHE A 260 4.02 3.50 11.83
CA PHE A 260 3.02 2.43 11.81
C PHE A 260 2.27 2.30 13.15
N VAL A 261 2.98 2.37 14.28
CA VAL A 261 2.37 2.38 15.61
C VAL A 261 1.48 3.62 15.78
N ALA A 262 1.92 4.78 15.28
CA ALA A 262 1.14 5.99 15.38
C ALA A 262 -0.14 5.95 14.54
N ILE A 263 -0.10 5.41 13.31
CA ILE A 263 -1.30 5.15 12.50
C ILE A 263 -2.29 4.29 13.29
N PHE A 264 -1.82 3.26 13.99
CA PHE A 264 -2.68 2.41 14.82
C PHE A 264 -3.31 3.16 15.99
N VAL A 265 -2.55 4.02 16.67
CA VAL A 265 -3.07 4.87 17.75
C VAL A 265 -4.14 5.83 17.20
N VAL A 266 -3.88 6.45 16.04
CA VAL A 266 -4.84 7.33 15.36
C VAL A 266 -6.11 6.58 14.98
N LEU A 267 -6.01 5.38 14.39
CA LEU A 267 -7.16 4.53 14.07
C LEU A 267 -7.95 4.13 15.33
N SER A 268 -7.26 3.82 16.42
CA SER A 268 -7.89 3.47 17.70
C SER A 268 -8.62 4.67 18.31
N ALA A 269 -8.01 5.86 18.25
CA ALA A 269 -8.60 7.10 18.71
C ALA A 269 -9.84 7.46 17.88
N LEU A 270 -9.78 7.36 16.56
CA LEU A 270 -10.92 7.63 15.68
C LEU A 270 -12.07 6.65 15.91
N ASN A 271 -11.78 5.36 16.07
CA ASN A 271 -12.80 4.36 16.45
C ASN A 271 -13.45 4.68 17.83
N TRP A 272 -12.69 5.27 18.74
CA TRP A 272 -13.22 5.70 20.04
C TRP A 272 -14.09 6.95 19.93
N VAL A 273 -13.72 7.90 19.08
CA VAL A 273 -14.49 9.11 18.79
C VAL A 273 -15.79 8.76 18.06
N ASP A 274 -15.75 7.85 17.09
CA ASP A 274 -16.93 7.38 16.34
C ASP A 274 -18.00 6.79 17.27
N LYS A 275 -17.59 5.99 18.27
CA LYS A 275 -18.49 5.45 19.31
C LYS A 275 -19.18 6.52 20.16
N LYS A 276 -18.65 7.75 20.20
CA LYS A 276 -19.23 8.85 20.99
C LYS A 276 -20.24 9.68 20.20
N GLY A 277 -20.48 9.39 18.93
CA GLY A 277 -21.52 10.05 18.13
C GLY A 277 -21.25 11.53 17.91
N TRP A 278 -20.10 11.86 17.32
CA TRP A 278 -19.72 13.24 17.02
C TRP A 278 -20.56 13.84 15.88
N ASP A 279 -21.27 14.92 16.18
CA ASP A 279 -22.01 15.76 15.22
C ASP A 279 -21.14 16.94 14.76
N VAL A 280 -20.03 16.62 14.07
CA VAL A 280 -19.11 17.63 13.52
C VAL A 280 -19.15 17.57 12.00
N ASP A 281 -19.20 18.73 11.35
CA ASP A 281 -19.11 18.81 9.90
C ASP A 281 -17.76 18.24 9.43
N TYR A 282 -17.82 17.07 8.78
CA TYR A 282 -16.66 16.36 8.26
C TYR A 282 -15.86 17.21 7.26
N ARG A 283 -16.51 18.15 6.57
CA ARG A 283 -15.84 19.04 5.61
C ARG A 283 -14.87 19.96 6.32
N THR A 284 -15.30 20.54 7.44
CA THR A 284 -14.46 21.40 8.27
C THR A 284 -13.29 20.62 8.85
N VAL A 285 -13.53 19.39 9.33
CA VAL A 285 -12.48 18.54 9.90
C VAL A 285 -11.40 18.21 8.87
N ILE A 286 -11.77 17.87 7.64
CA ILE A 286 -10.79 17.62 6.57
C ILE A 286 -9.99 18.89 6.27
N ILE A 287 -10.65 20.00 5.95
CA ILE A 287 -9.96 21.22 5.51
C ILE A 287 -9.00 21.71 6.60
N VAL A 288 -9.47 21.80 7.85
CA VAL A 288 -8.66 22.26 8.97
C VAL A 288 -7.54 21.25 9.26
N GLY A 289 -7.84 19.95 9.26
CA GLY A 289 -6.86 18.89 9.48
C GLY A 289 -5.74 18.88 8.43
N THR A 290 -6.08 19.03 7.16
CA THR A 290 -5.11 19.10 6.05
C THR A 290 -4.26 20.37 6.14
N ILE A 291 -4.85 21.53 6.42
CA ILE A 291 -4.09 22.79 6.56
C ILE A 291 -3.11 22.70 7.73
N ILE A 292 -3.55 22.21 8.90
CA ILE A 292 -2.68 22.05 10.08
C ILE A 292 -1.53 21.09 9.76
N THR A 293 -1.83 19.96 9.14
CA THR A 293 -0.81 18.97 8.75
C THR A 293 0.20 19.58 7.78
N LEU A 294 -0.26 20.33 6.77
CA LEU A 294 0.61 20.98 5.79
C LEU A 294 1.54 22.03 6.42
N VAL A 295 1.02 22.84 7.34
CA VAL A 295 1.83 23.86 8.04
C VAL A 295 2.89 23.21 8.92
N LEU A 296 2.54 22.14 9.62
CA LEU A 296 3.46 21.41 10.49
C LEU A 296 4.51 20.65 9.68
N ASP A 297 4.11 20.02 8.59
CA ASP A 297 5.02 19.31 7.68
C ASP A 297 6.03 20.26 7.01
N GLY A 298 5.53 21.34 6.42
CA GLY A 298 6.37 22.38 5.84
C GLY A 298 7.30 23.00 6.88
N GLY A 299 6.79 23.32 8.08
CA GLY A 299 7.58 23.91 9.16
C GLY A 299 8.72 23.00 9.63
N ALA A 300 8.44 21.74 9.93
CA ALA A 300 9.45 20.79 10.38
C ALA A 300 10.47 20.45 9.29
N THR A 301 10.04 20.33 8.04
CA THR A 301 10.95 20.12 6.90
C THR A 301 11.90 21.31 6.75
N LEU A 302 11.38 22.53 6.76
CA LEU A 302 12.18 23.76 6.66
C LEU A 302 13.16 23.91 7.82
N PHE A 303 12.74 23.63 9.07
CA PHE A 303 13.63 23.67 10.23
C PHE A 303 14.76 22.64 10.17
N THR A 304 14.52 21.48 9.55
CA THR A 304 15.53 20.45 9.36
C THR A 304 16.55 20.87 8.30
N ILE A 305 16.08 21.41 7.17
CA ILE A 305 16.91 21.89 6.06
C ILE A 305 17.80 23.06 6.52
N TRP A 306 17.23 24.08 7.17
CA TRP A 306 18.00 25.25 7.66
C TRP A 306 18.82 24.98 8.93
N GLY A 307 18.87 23.74 9.42
CA GLY A 307 19.71 23.37 10.56
C GLY A 307 19.27 23.97 11.90
N LEU A 308 18.03 24.47 12.01
CA LEU A 308 17.49 25.00 13.27
C LEU A 308 17.19 23.87 14.27
N VAL A 309 16.57 22.78 13.78
CA VAL A 309 16.28 21.58 14.58
C VAL A 309 16.47 20.34 13.70
N ARG A 310 17.55 19.60 13.92
CA ARG A 310 17.83 18.30 13.28
C ARG A 310 17.61 17.18 14.29
N SER A 311 16.36 16.76 14.44
CA SER A 311 15.97 15.69 15.36
C SER A 311 15.26 14.56 14.64
N GLN A 312 15.70 13.33 14.92
CA GLN A 312 15.06 12.10 14.46
C GLN A 312 13.56 12.07 14.78
N TRP A 313 13.19 12.50 16.00
CA TRP A 313 11.80 12.46 16.48
C TRP A 313 10.91 13.50 15.80
N LEU A 314 11.47 14.66 15.43
CA LEU A 314 10.75 15.67 14.67
C LEU A 314 10.41 15.15 13.26
N TRP A 315 11.39 14.50 12.61
CA TRP A 315 11.20 13.95 11.27
C TRP A 315 10.24 12.75 11.25
N ILE A 316 10.33 11.84 12.23
CA ILE A 316 9.38 10.72 12.36
C ILE A 316 7.95 11.21 12.63
N GLY A 317 7.82 12.34 13.34
CA GLY A 317 6.52 12.95 13.60
C GLY A 317 5.76 13.33 12.32
N LEU A 318 6.46 13.60 11.21
CA LEU A 318 5.85 14.02 9.95
C LEU A 318 4.88 12.97 9.38
N PRO A 319 5.31 11.72 9.10
CA PRO A 319 4.40 10.63 8.71
C PRO A 319 3.23 10.40 9.66
N VAL A 320 3.44 10.62 10.97
CA VAL A 320 2.39 10.46 11.98
C VAL A 320 1.31 11.52 11.84
N MET A 321 1.71 12.76 11.58
CA MET A 321 0.78 13.86 11.38
C MET A 321 -0.03 13.67 10.09
N GLU A 322 0.63 13.22 9.01
CA GLU A 322 -0.02 12.89 7.74
C GLU A 322 -1.00 11.71 7.82
N ALA A 323 -0.79 10.79 8.75
CA ALA A 323 -1.70 9.67 8.95
C ALA A 323 -3.13 10.11 9.29
N ILE A 324 -3.27 11.19 10.06
CA ILE A 324 -4.59 11.69 10.51
C ILE A 324 -5.49 12.10 9.33
N PRO A 325 -5.10 13.05 8.46
CA PRO A 325 -5.92 13.42 7.31
C PRO A 325 -6.10 12.25 6.33
N SER A 326 -5.10 11.37 6.18
CA SER A 326 -5.20 10.19 5.32
C SER A 326 -6.28 9.20 5.79
N VAL A 327 -6.35 8.93 7.10
CA VAL A 327 -7.38 8.05 7.67
C VAL A 327 -8.77 8.69 7.60
N LEU A 328 -8.87 10.00 7.79
CA LEU A 328 -10.12 10.75 7.64
C LEU A 328 -10.63 10.71 6.19
N ASP A 329 -9.75 10.97 5.21
CA ASP A 329 -10.08 10.85 3.78
C ASP A 329 -10.61 9.46 3.43
N TYR A 330 -9.91 8.42 3.91
CA TYR A 330 -10.32 7.03 3.69
C TYR A 330 -11.70 6.76 4.28
N THR A 331 -11.93 7.15 5.53
CA THR A 331 -13.20 6.90 6.25
C THR A 331 -14.36 7.58 5.53
N ILE A 332 -14.20 8.86 5.18
CA ILE A 332 -15.23 9.64 4.50
C ILE A 332 -15.48 9.10 3.08
N SER A 333 -14.42 8.74 2.35
CA SER A 333 -14.55 8.12 1.03
C SER A 333 -15.34 6.81 1.09
N THR A 334 -15.14 5.99 2.11
CA THR A 334 -15.93 4.76 2.29
C THR A 334 -17.38 5.01 2.71
N ALA A 335 -17.66 6.10 3.43
CA ALA A 335 -19.02 6.53 3.76
C ALA A 335 -19.76 7.04 2.52
N VAL A 336 -19.16 7.98 1.78
CA VAL A 336 -19.70 8.51 0.51
C VAL A 336 -19.92 7.39 -0.50
N LEU A 337 -18.98 6.44 -0.60
CA LEU A 337 -19.13 5.28 -1.47
C LEU A 337 -20.35 4.43 -1.10
N ARG A 338 -20.62 4.23 0.20
CA ARG A 338 -21.82 3.49 0.65
C ARG A 338 -23.12 4.22 0.32
N GLU A 339 -23.11 5.55 0.33
CA GLU A 339 -24.28 6.36 0.01
C GLU A 339 -24.56 6.44 -1.50
N VAL A 340 -23.50 6.49 -2.32
CA VAL A 340 -23.59 6.68 -3.77
C VAL A 340 -23.71 5.36 -4.53
N ALA A 341 -23.18 4.25 -4.00
CA ALA A 341 -23.19 2.97 -4.69
C ALA A 341 -24.54 2.26 -4.59
N ASP A 342 -25.07 1.81 -5.73
CA ASP A 342 -26.20 0.89 -5.77
C ASP A 342 -25.85 -0.40 -5.00
N PRO A 343 -26.78 -0.96 -4.18
CA PRO A 343 -26.54 -2.18 -3.41
C PRO A 343 -26.05 -3.34 -4.30
N ASN A 344 -26.65 -3.48 -5.48
CA ASN A 344 -26.35 -4.56 -6.43
C ASN A 344 -24.98 -4.42 -7.13
N ALA A 345 -24.39 -3.22 -7.09
CA ALA A 345 -23.13 -2.88 -7.74
C ALA A 345 -22.05 -2.40 -6.75
N HIS A 346 -22.25 -2.60 -5.44
CA HIS A 346 -21.36 -2.09 -4.40
C HIS A 346 -19.92 -2.60 -4.55
N THR A 347 -19.75 -3.89 -4.83
CA THR A 347 -18.44 -4.53 -5.03
C THR A 347 -17.71 -4.00 -6.26
N THR A 348 -18.43 -3.85 -7.38
CA THR A 348 -17.89 -3.27 -8.62
C THR A 348 -17.48 -1.81 -8.40
N THR A 349 -18.34 -1.02 -7.75
CA THR A 349 -18.09 0.40 -7.45
C THR A 349 -16.88 0.57 -6.51
N SER A 350 -16.80 -0.24 -5.46
CA SER A 350 -15.66 -0.27 -4.53
C SER A 350 -14.35 -0.65 -5.23
N SER A 351 -14.39 -1.64 -6.12
CA SER A 351 -13.22 -2.03 -6.92
C SER A 351 -12.76 -0.91 -7.86
N LEU A 352 -13.70 -0.19 -8.47
CA LEU A 352 -13.44 0.94 -9.37
C LEU A 352 -12.82 2.12 -8.62
N VAL A 353 -13.39 2.51 -7.48
CA VAL A 353 -12.87 3.57 -6.61
C VAL A 353 -11.45 3.23 -6.15
N THR A 354 -11.23 1.98 -5.74
CA THR A 354 -9.89 1.51 -5.33
C THR A 354 -8.91 1.60 -6.50
N SER A 355 -9.29 1.10 -7.68
CA SER A 355 -8.47 1.17 -8.89
C SER A 355 -8.02 2.58 -9.23
N VAL A 356 -8.95 3.54 -9.23
CA VAL A 356 -8.66 4.95 -9.53
C VAL A 356 -7.72 5.57 -8.49
N SER A 357 -7.89 5.21 -7.21
CA SER A 357 -7.04 5.70 -6.11
C SER A 357 -5.59 5.24 -6.28
N PHE A 358 -5.39 3.96 -6.60
CA PHE A 358 -4.05 3.39 -6.78
C PHE A 358 -3.39 3.82 -8.09
N LEU A 359 -4.16 4.19 -9.11
CA LEU A 359 -3.63 4.76 -10.35
C LEU A 359 -3.10 6.19 -10.16
N ALA A 360 -3.71 6.96 -9.26
CA ALA A 360 -3.39 8.36 -9.03
C ALA A 360 -1.98 8.56 -8.44
N GLY A 361 -1.56 7.72 -7.48
CA GLY A 361 -0.25 7.83 -6.82
C GLY A 361 0.95 7.78 -7.77
N PRO A 362 1.07 6.76 -8.65
CA PRO A 362 2.12 6.70 -9.66
C PRO A 362 2.15 7.89 -10.62
N LEU A 363 0.99 8.46 -10.95
CA LEU A 363 0.91 9.67 -11.77
C LEU A 363 1.43 10.90 -11.00
N GLY A 364 1.09 11.04 -9.72
CA GLY A 364 1.68 12.07 -8.84
C GLY A 364 3.20 11.96 -8.75
N LEU A 365 3.74 10.74 -8.66
CA LEU A 365 5.18 10.48 -8.69
C LEU A 365 5.81 10.83 -10.04
N ALA A 366 5.12 10.59 -11.15
CA ALA A 366 5.60 10.99 -12.47
C ALA A 366 5.67 12.52 -12.60
N VAL A 367 4.65 13.23 -12.11
CA VAL A 367 4.63 14.70 -12.03
C VAL A 367 5.78 15.20 -11.16
N SER A 368 5.96 14.60 -9.98
CA SER A 368 7.07 14.89 -9.07
C SER A 368 8.44 14.73 -9.76
N LYS A 369 8.65 13.66 -10.54
CA LYS A 369 9.90 13.49 -11.30
C LYS A 369 10.12 14.60 -12.32
N CYS A 370 9.08 15.03 -13.04
CA CYS A 370 9.20 16.14 -13.99
C CYS A 370 9.56 17.47 -13.30
N ILE A 371 9.01 17.72 -12.12
CA ILE A 371 9.33 18.92 -11.32
C ILE A 371 10.75 18.81 -10.75
N ASN A 372 11.08 17.68 -10.10
CA ASN A 372 12.36 17.46 -9.45
C ASN A 372 13.53 17.41 -10.44
N ALA A 373 13.30 17.04 -11.70
CA ALA A 373 14.33 17.07 -12.75
C ALA A 373 14.84 18.49 -13.07
N GLN A 374 14.13 19.54 -12.63
CA GLN A 374 14.58 20.93 -12.78
C GLN A 374 15.58 21.35 -11.69
N PHE A 375 15.69 20.57 -10.62
CA PHE A 375 16.57 20.86 -9.49
C PHE A 375 17.76 19.90 -9.52
N ASP A 376 18.97 20.44 -9.57
CA ASP A 376 20.21 19.65 -9.54
C ASP A 376 20.60 19.39 -8.08
N VAL A 377 19.93 18.39 -7.47
CA VAL A 377 20.17 17.98 -6.08
C VAL A 377 20.59 16.52 -6.08
N THR A 378 21.87 16.27 -5.84
CA THR A 378 22.44 14.93 -5.70
C THR A 378 22.52 14.52 -4.23
N ASN A 379 22.71 13.22 -3.98
CA ASN A 379 22.96 12.74 -2.63
C ASN A 379 24.25 13.35 -2.03
N GLU A 380 25.25 13.63 -2.88
CA GLU A 380 26.52 14.24 -2.46
C GLU A 380 26.31 15.69 -2.00
N ASP A 381 25.43 16.44 -2.67
CA ASP A 381 25.07 17.81 -2.25
C ASP A 381 24.40 17.80 -0.87
N VAL A 382 23.48 16.85 -0.64
CA VAL A 382 22.84 16.69 0.68
C VAL A 382 23.88 16.30 1.74
N MET A 383 24.82 15.40 1.43
CA MET A 383 25.85 14.96 2.38
C MET A 383 26.85 16.06 2.74
N THR A 384 27.21 16.91 1.77
CA THR A 384 28.18 17.99 1.99
C THR A 384 27.59 19.16 2.76
N ASP A 385 26.25 19.31 2.78
CA ASP A 385 25.53 20.33 3.55
C ASP A 385 26.10 21.74 3.32
N THR A 386 26.50 22.02 2.08
CA THR A 386 27.06 23.32 1.70
C THR A 386 25.98 24.22 1.15
N THR A 387 25.91 25.46 1.64
CA THR A 387 25.19 26.52 0.94
C THR A 387 26.04 26.94 -0.25
N PRO A 388 25.54 26.93 -1.50
CA PRO A 388 26.29 27.54 -2.59
C PRO A 388 26.53 29.01 -2.24
N VAL A 389 27.80 29.43 -2.35
CA VAL A 389 28.20 30.84 -2.30
C VAL A 389 27.78 31.51 -3.60
#